data_AF-A0A9D1BWT2-F1
#
_entry.id   AF-A0A9D1BWT2-F1
#
_cell.length_a   1.000
_cell.length_b   1.000
_cell.length_c   1.000
_cell.angle_alpha   90.00
_cell.angle_beta   90.00
_cell.angle_gamma   90.00
#
_symmetry.space_group_name_H-M   'P 1'
#
loop_
_entity.id
_entity.type
_entity.pdbx_description
1 polymer ?
#
loop_
_entity_poly.entity_id
_entity_poly.type
_entity_poly.pdbx_seq_one_letter_code
_entity_poly.pdbx_strand_id
1 'polypeptide(L)'
;WVQTLNKFYKSSPALYEKAFEPEGFEWVDYQDRDSSILSFLRKGKDAKKPLLVVCNFTPAVRTPYKVGVPLGGKWKEVLNSDATTFSGSGIVHDKTLTATKQKEKWQGRDYALELRLAPLAIMVFEKL
;
A
#
# COMPACT_ATOMS: atom_id res chain seq x y z
N TRP A 1 16.61 1.57 -7.46
CA TRP A 1 15.14 1.65 -7.52
C TRP A 1 14.54 1.03 -8.79
N VAL A 2 14.71 1.63 -9.98
CA VAL A 2 14.01 1.23 -11.22
C VAL A 2 14.18 -0.26 -11.57
N GLN A 3 15.38 -0.83 -11.41
CA GLN A 3 15.60 -2.27 -11.64
C GLN A 3 14.76 -3.15 -10.70
N THR A 4 14.67 -2.80 -9.42
CA THR A 4 13.84 -3.52 -8.44
C THR A 4 12.36 -3.34 -8.73
N LEU A 5 11.93 -2.13 -9.07
CA LEU A 5 10.55 -1.84 -9.47
C LEU A 5 10.14 -2.67 -10.70
N ASN A 6 11.01 -2.78 -11.71
CA ASN A 6 10.74 -3.60 -12.90
C ASN A 6 10.65 -5.10 -12.56
N LYS A 7 11.50 -5.61 -11.66
CA LYS A 7 11.41 -7.00 -11.18
C LYS A 7 10.08 -7.23 -10.46
N PHE A 8 9.72 -6.33 -9.55
CA PHE A 8 8.47 -6.38 -8.81
C PHE A 8 7.25 -6.33 -9.74
N TYR A 9 7.23 -5.41 -10.70
CA TYR A 9 6.16 -5.33 -11.71
C TYR A 9 5.93 -6.66 -12.44
N LYS A 10 7.02 -7.31 -12.87
CA LYS A 10 6.94 -8.61 -13.57
C LYS A 10 6.52 -9.76 -12.66
N SER A 11 6.83 -9.71 -11.37
CA SER A 11 6.51 -10.77 -10.40
C SER A 11 5.15 -10.61 -9.72
N SER A 12 4.44 -9.49 -9.93
CA SER A 12 3.21 -9.16 -9.22
C SER A 12 2.02 -9.04 -10.17
N PRO A 13 1.27 -10.13 -10.42
CA PRO A 13 0.16 -10.17 -11.38
C PRO A 13 -0.90 -9.09 -11.19
N ALA A 14 -1.14 -8.68 -9.95
CA ALA A 14 -2.05 -7.59 -9.62
C ALA A 14 -1.73 -6.25 -10.32
N LEU A 15 -0.49 -6.05 -10.77
CA LEU A 15 -0.08 -4.85 -11.47
C LEU A 15 -0.37 -4.86 -12.97
N TYR A 16 -0.65 -6.02 -13.58
CA TYR A 16 -0.81 -6.12 -15.04
C TYR A 16 -1.98 -6.98 -15.53
N GLU A 17 -2.44 -7.99 -14.80
CA GLU A 17 -3.45 -8.94 -15.32
C GLU A 17 -4.81 -8.30 -15.64
N LYS A 18 -5.17 -7.25 -14.92
CA LYS A 18 -6.44 -6.51 -15.05
C LYS A 18 -6.20 -5.03 -15.41
N ALA A 19 -5.15 -4.72 -16.16
CA ALA A 19 -4.74 -3.33 -16.42
C ALA A 19 -5.80 -2.47 -17.13
N PHE A 20 -6.70 -3.10 -17.89
CA PHE A 20 -7.75 -2.43 -18.68
C PHE A 20 -9.16 -2.78 -18.16
N GLU A 21 -9.25 -3.41 -17.00
CA GLU A 21 -10.51 -3.76 -16.35
C GLU A 21 -10.73 -2.83 -15.15
N PRO A 22 -11.91 -2.21 -14.99
CA PRO A 22 -12.21 -1.36 -13.83
C PRO A 22 -11.95 -2.06 -12.49
N GLU A 23 -12.18 -3.38 -12.42
CA GLU A 23 -11.99 -4.18 -11.21
C GLU A 23 -10.52 -4.30 -10.78
N GLY A 24 -9.57 -4.07 -11.70
CA GLY A 24 -8.12 -4.15 -11.45
C GLY A 24 -7.56 -2.99 -10.61
N PHE A 25 -8.37 -1.96 -10.38
CA PHE A 25 -8.01 -0.77 -9.61
C PHE A 25 -9.16 -0.37 -8.68
N GLU A 26 -8.84 0.13 -7.49
CA GLU A 26 -9.85 0.71 -6.60
C GLU A 26 -9.20 1.75 -5.70
N TRP A 27 -9.74 2.96 -5.66
CA TRP A 27 -9.31 3.94 -4.67
C TRP A 27 -9.61 3.45 -3.25
N VAL A 28 -8.65 3.62 -2.34
CA VAL A 28 -8.88 3.47 -0.90
C VAL A 28 -9.19 4.84 -0.32
N ASP A 29 -8.32 5.82 -0.59
CA ASP A 29 -8.53 7.22 -0.24
C ASP A 29 -7.79 8.13 -1.20
N TYR A 30 -8.48 9.15 -1.67
CA TYR A 30 -7.98 10.22 -2.54
C TYR A 30 -8.38 11.62 -2.04
N GLN A 31 -8.97 11.70 -0.85
CA GLN A 31 -9.52 12.94 -0.29
C GLN A 31 -8.58 13.62 0.71
N ASP A 32 -7.55 12.93 1.21
CA ASP A 32 -6.55 13.46 2.16
C ASP A 32 -5.55 14.42 1.49
N ARG A 33 -6.09 15.51 0.94
CA ARG A 33 -5.37 16.56 0.21
C ARG A 33 -4.43 17.34 1.13
N ASP A 34 -4.88 17.62 2.36
CA ASP A 34 -4.11 18.37 3.36
C ASP A 34 -2.82 17.63 3.76
N SER A 35 -2.87 16.29 3.80
CA SER A 35 -1.66 15.49 4.01
C SER A 35 -0.95 15.10 2.73
N SER A 36 -1.53 15.36 1.56
CA SER A 36 -1.07 14.93 0.24
C SER A 36 -0.76 13.43 0.20
N ILE A 37 -1.69 12.63 0.72
CA ILE A 37 -1.61 11.17 0.75
C ILE A 37 -2.66 10.58 -0.18
N LEU A 38 -2.23 9.63 -1.01
CA LEU A 38 -3.12 8.82 -1.84
C LEU A 38 -2.94 7.35 -1.48
N SER A 39 -4.04 6.60 -1.49
CA SER A 39 -3.98 5.15 -1.36
C SER A 39 -4.97 4.45 -2.29
N PHE A 40 -4.55 3.33 -2.87
CA PHE A 40 -5.34 2.56 -3.82
C PHE A 40 -4.94 1.09 -3.81
N LEU A 41 -5.85 0.25 -4.32
CA LEU A 41 -5.63 -1.17 -4.52
C LEU A 41 -5.33 -1.48 -5.98
N ARG A 42 -4.45 -2.45 -6.19
CA ARG A 42 -4.27 -3.15 -7.47
C ARG A 42 -4.66 -4.61 -7.29
N LYS A 43 -5.42 -5.15 -8.24
CA LYS A 43 -6.00 -6.49 -8.16
C LYS A 43 -5.73 -7.26 -9.44
N GLY A 44 -5.34 -8.53 -9.30
CA GLY A 44 -5.16 -9.46 -10.41
C GLY A 44 -6.34 -10.40 -10.54
N LYS A 45 -6.13 -11.54 -11.18
CA LYS A 45 -7.10 -12.64 -11.23
C LYS A 45 -7.25 -13.32 -9.86
N ASP A 46 -6.18 -13.38 -9.08
CA ASP A 46 -6.23 -13.84 -7.70
C ASP A 46 -6.71 -12.72 -6.76
N ALA A 47 -8.00 -12.74 -6.43
CA ALA A 47 -8.61 -11.78 -5.52
C ALA A 47 -8.08 -11.84 -4.07
N LYS A 48 -7.35 -12.90 -3.70
CA LYS A 48 -6.77 -13.06 -2.35
C LYS A 48 -5.42 -12.35 -2.20
N LYS A 49 -4.82 -11.91 -3.31
CA LYS A 49 -3.52 -11.21 -3.33
C LYS A 49 -3.60 -9.80 -3.91
N PRO A 50 -4.47 -8.91 -3.39
CA PRO A 50 -4.42 -7.52 -3.76
C PRO A 50 -3.13 -6.87 -3.25
N LEU A 51 -2.68 -5.84 -3.97
CA LEU A 51 -1.65 -4.92 -3.49
C LEU A 51 -2.33 -3.64 -3.01
N LEU A 52 -1.99 -3.20 -1.81
CA LEU A 52 -2.25 -1.84 -1.33
C LEU A 52 -1.06 -0.97 -1.69
N VAL A 53 -1.29 0.13 -2.38
CA VAL A 53 -0.30 1.17 -2.65
C VAL A 53 -0.64 2.40 -1.84
N VAL A 54 0.33 2.96 -1.12
CA VAL A 54 0.20 4.20 -0.36
C VAL A 54 1.32 5.15 -0.77
N CYS A 55 0.94 6.36 -1.15
CA CYS A 55 1.84 7.42 -1.59
C CYS A 55 1.78 8.57 -0.59
N ASN A 56 2.91 8.98 -0.03
CA ASN A 56 3.05 10.19 0.77
C ASN A 56 3.86 11.21 -0.03
N PHE A 57 3.24 12.30 -0.47
CA PHE A 57 3.88 13.33 -1.29
C PHE A 57 4.39 14.52 -0.47
N THR A 58 4.56 14.36 0.84
CA THR A 58 5.17 15.38 1.70
C THR A 58 6.46 14.84 2.34
N PRO A 59 7.40 15.71 2.74
CA PRO A 59 8.59 15.31 3.48
C PRO A 59 8.30 14.94 4.94
N ALA A 60 7.05 15.08 5.40
CA ALA A 60 6.66 14.72 6.76
C ALA A 60 6.41 13.21 6.88
N VAL A 61 7.04 12.59 7.88
CA VAL A 61 6.71 11.21 8.30
C VAL A 61 5.33 11.22 8.96
N ARG A 62 4.49 10.23 8.64
CA ARG A 62 3.14 10.12 9.25
C ARG A 62 3.07 8.84 10.06
N THR A 63 2.84 8.96 11.37
CA THR A 63 2.66 7.80 12.25
C THR A 63 1.82 8.17 13.47
N PRO A 64 0.83 7.33 13.85
CA PRO A 64 0.24 6.26 13.05
C PRO A 64 -0.61 6.84 11.89
N TYR A 65 -0.63 6.16 10.73
CA TYR A 65 -1.54 6.46 9.64
C TYR A 65 -2.40 5.25 9.31
N LYS A 66 -3.73 5.40 9.38
CA LYS A 66 -4.66 4.27 9.26
C LYS A 66 -5.23 4.16 7.85
N VAL A 67 -5.11 3.00 7.22
CA VAL A 67 -5.54 2.76 5.83
C VAL A 67 -6.49 1.56 5.77
N GLY A 68 -7.66 1.74 5.18
CA GLY A 68 -8.64 0.69 4.99
C GLY A 68 -8.17 -0.37 3.98
N VAL A 69 -8.35 -1.64 4.32
CA VAL A 69 -8.03 -2.77 3.42
C VAL A 69 -9.20 -3.74 3.29
N PRO A 70 -9.35 -4.45 2.15
CA PRO A 70 -10.50 -5.31 1.91
C PRO A 70 -10.42 -6.64 2.70
N LEU A 71 -9.23 -7.03 3.14
CA LEU A 71 -8.96 -8.31 3.77
C LEU A 71 -8.25 -8.12 5.11
N GLY A 72 -8.77 -8.74 6.16
CA GLY A 72 -8.13 -8.80 7.47
C GLY A 72 -6.92 -9.73 7.51
N GLY A 73 -6.21 -9.76 8.63
CA GLY A 73 -5.08 -10.66 8.84
C GLY A 73 -3.76 -10.08 8.33
N LYS A 74 -2.84 -10.95 7.92
CA LYS A 74 -1.44 -10.58 7.69
C LYS A 74 -1.20 -9.90 6.33
N TRP A 75 -0.45 -8.81 6.35
CA TRP A 75 0.04 -8.05 5.20
C TRP A 75 1.55 -7.81 5.34
N LYS A 76 2.26 -7.68 4.22
CA LYS A 76 3.71 -7.45 4.20
C LYS A 76 4.05 -6.29 3.28
N GLU A 77 4.95 -5.40 3.72
CA GLU A 77 5.58 -4.43 2.83
C GLU A 77 6.51 -5.16 1.85
N VAL A 78 6.21 -5.03 0.56
CA VAL A 78 6.92 -5.75 -0.52
C VAL A 78 7.77 -4.82 -1.38
N LEU A 79 7.48 -3.51 -1.35
CA LEU A 79 8.27 -2.50 -2.03
C LEU A 79 8.14 -1.16 -1.30
N ASN A 80 9.25 -0.45 -1.12
CA ASN A 80 9.26 0.88 -0.52
C ASN A 80 10.39 1.72 -1.13
N SER A 81 10.03 2.88 -1.69
CA SER A 81 11.00 3.78 -2.33
C SER A 81 11.95 4.46 -1.35
N ASP A 82 11.61 4.52 -0.06
CA ASP A 82 12.42 5.10 1.00
C ASP A 82 13.41 4.11 1.65
N ALA A 83 13.48 2.87 1.16
CA ALA A 83 14.46 1.91 1.65
C ALA A 83 15.89 2.43 1.46
N THR A 84 16.78 2.15 2.42
CA THR A 84 18.19 2.62 2.40
C THR A 84 18.98 2.08 1.21
N THR A 85 18.60 0.92 0.66
CA THR A 85 19.16 0.35 -0.58
C THR A 85 18.87 1.21 -1.82
N PHE A 86 17.93 2.15 -1.71
CA PHE A 86 17.61 3.15 -2.73
C PHE A 86 17.99 4.57 -2.29
N SER A 87 18.83 4.70 -1.26
CA SER A 87 19.26 5.98 -0.68
C SER A 87 18.13 6.79 -0.03
N GLY A 88 17.04 6.14 0.38
CA GLY A 88 16.00 6.75 1.22
C GLY A 88 16.39 6.78 2.70
N SER A 89 15.49 7.31 3.53
CA SER A 89 15.69 7.50 4.97
C SER A 89 15.61 6.22 5.80
N GLY A 90 15.14 5.11 5.22
CA GLY A 90 15.04 3.81 5.89
C GLY A 90 13.77 3.61 6.71
N ILE A 91 12.72 4.38 6.45
CA ILE A 91 11.42 4.20 7.08
C ILE A 91 10.67 3.08 6.37
N VAL A 92 10.88 1.84 6.84
CA VAL A 92 10.32 0.60 6.29
C VAL A 92 9.54 -0.19 7.35
N HIS A 93 8.75 -1.17 6.92
CA HIS A 93 8.14 -2.19 7.77
C HIS A 93 8.77 -3.58 7.52
N ASP A 94 9.75 -3.96 8.35
CA ASP A 94 10.45 -5.25 8.22
C ASP A 94 9.65 -6.46 8.74
N LYS A 95 8.57 -6.20 9.49
CA LYS A 95 7.70 -7.23 10.07
C LYS A 95 6.35 -7.24 9.37
N THR A 96 5.68 -8.39 9.44
CA THR A 96 4.29 -8.52 9.00
C THR A 96 3.38 -7.59 9.80
N LEU A 97 2.52 -6.88 9.09
CA LEU A 97 1.47 -6.03 9.65
C LEU A 97 0.17 -6.83 9.76
N THR A 98 -0.66 -6.51 10.76
CA THR A 98 -1.95 -7.17 10.94
C THR A 98 -3.08 -6.18 10.69
N ALA A 99 -3.89 -6.44 9.66
CA ALA A 99 -5.12 -5.73 9.41
C ALA A 99 -6.19 -6.18 10.41
N THR A 100 -6.66 -5.25 11.23
CA THR A 100 -7.61 -5.53 12.33
C THR A 100 -9.01 -5.11 11.96
N LYS A 101 -10.00 -5.83 12.49
CA LYS A 101 -11.41 -5.51 12.30
C LYS A 101 -11.74 -4.20 13.01
N GLN A 102 -12.36 -3.27 12.31
CA GLN A 102 -12.74 -1.97 12.84
C GLN A 102 -14.14 -2.05 13.49
N LYS A 103 -14.37 -1.23 14.53
CA LYS A 103 -15.70 -1.11 15.17
C LYS A 103 -16.70 -0.43 14.24
N GLU A 104 -16.25 0.61 13.56
CA GLU A 104 -16.95 1.33 12.49
C GLU A 104 -16.13 1.23 11.20
N LYS A 105 -16.80 1.27 10.05
CA LYS A 105 -16.09 1.20 8.76
C LYS A 105 -15.09 2.34 8.64
N TRP A 106 -13.85 2.01 8.29
CA TRP A 106 -12.81 2.99 7.99
C TRP A 106 -12.55 3.03 6.49
N GLN A 107 -12.63 4.21 5.88
CA GLN A 107 -12.53 4.37 4.41
C GLN A 107 -13.46 3.37 3.67
N GLY A 108 -14.66 3.17 4.21
CA GLY A 108 -15.67 2.26 3.67
C GLY A 108 -15.42 0.76 3.92
N ARG A 109 -14.42 0.38 4.71
CA ARG A 109 -14.00 -1.03 4.89
C ARG A 109 -14.03 -1.50 6.34
N ASP A 110 -14.20 -2.81 6.51
CA ASP A 110 -14.28 -3.47 7.82
C ASP A 110 -12.91 -3.73 8.45
N TYR A 111 -11.82 -3.63 7.69
CA TYR A 111 -10.46 -3.85 8.16
C TYR A 111 -9.56 -2.65 7.84
N ALA A 112 -8.57 -2.40 8.69
CA ALA A 112 -7.56 -1.37 8.44
C ALA A 112 -6.17 -1.80 8.93
N LEU A 113 -5.15 -1.21 8.31
CA LEU A 113 -3.76 -1.27 8.74
C LEU A 113 -3.38 0.06 9.41
N GLU A 114 -2.53 -0.01 10.43
CA GLU A 114 -1.83 1.15 10.99
C GLU A 114 -0.40 1.14 10.47
N LEU A 115 -0.02 2.21 9.76
CA LEU A 115 1.22 2.32 9.02
C LEU A 115 2.05 3.49 9.54
N ARG A 116 3.37 3.37 9.39
CA ARG A 116 4.31 4.49 9.44
C ARG A 116 4.68 4.87 8.02
N LEU A 117 4.16 5.99 7.52
CA LEU A 117 4.41 6.42 6.14
C LEU A 117 5.75 7.14 6.04
N ALA A 118 6.62 6.62 5.17
CA ALA A 118 7.87 7.26 4.79
C ALA A 118 7.64 8.60 4.06
N PRO A 119 8.57 9.56 4.16
CA PRO A 119 8.46 10.87 3.52
C PRO A 119 8.74 10.76 2.01
N LEU A 120 7.99 11.50 1.18
CA LEU A 120 8.17 11.53 -0.29
C LEU A 120 8.29 10.13 -0.92
N ALA A 121 7.47 9.19 -0.47
CA ALA A 121 7.64 7.77 -0.76
C ALA A 121 6.37 7.08 -1.27
N ILE A 122 6.60 6.01 -2.03
CA ILE A 122 5.59 5.03 -2.42
C ILE A 122 5.91 3.73 -1.70
N MET A 123 4.92 3.23 -0.95
CA MET A 123 4.97 1.96 -0.22
C MET A 123 3.91 1.03 -0.80
N VAL A 124 4.28 -0.24 -0.99
CA VAL A 124 3.40 -1.29 -1.52
C VAL A 124 3.33 -2.43 -0.51
N PHE A 125 2.11 -2.82 -0.17
CA PHE A 125 1.81 -3.90 0.77
C PHE A 125 1.04 -5.00 0.07
N GLU A 126 1.45 -6.25 0.26
CA GLU A 126 0.78 -7.43 -0.29
C GLU A 126 0.08 -8.21 0.83
N LYS A 127 -1.10 -8.74 0.52
CA LYS A 127 -1.81 -9.68 1.40
C LYS A 127 -1.09 -11.04 1.42
N LEU A 128 -0.76 -11.54 2.63
CA LEU A 128 -0.17 -12.88 2.83
C LEU A 128 -1.21 -14.00 2.86
#